data_AF-A0A8T3LPF4-F1
#
_entry.id   AF-A0A8T3LPF4-F1
#
_cell.length_a   1.000
_cell.length_b   1.000
_cell.length_c   1.000
_cell.angle_alpha   90.00
_cell.angle_beta   90.00
_cell.angle_gamma   90.00
#
_symmetry.space_group_name_H-M   'P 1'
#
loop_
_entity.id
_entity.type
_entity.pdbx_description
1 polymer ?
#
loop_
_entity_poly.entity_id
_entity_poly.type
_entity_poly.pdbx_seq_one_letter_code
_entity_poly.pdbx_strand_id
1 'polypeptide(L)' 'MVQDRDRAYPLYDPRYEHDACGVGFVADAGGRSRERVLPLALAGLAALGHRGAFAADGASSDGAGVLIP' A
#
# COMPACT_ATOMS: atom_id res chain seq x y z
N MET A 1 9.40 10.28 -23.11
CA MET A 1 8.53 9.30 -23.81
C MET A 1 9.37 8.59 -24.85
N VAL A 2 10.20 7.64 -24.43
CA VAL A 2 10.96 6.79 -25.36
C VAL A 2 10.03 5.65 -25.77
N GLN A 3 9.71 5.56 -27.06
CA GLN A 3 8.97 4.44 -27.63
C GLN A 3 9.97 3.33 -27.94
N ASP A 4 10.06 2.32 -27.08
CA ASP A 4 10.75 1.05 -27.35
C ASP A 4 9.77 0.12 -28.07
N ARG A 5 9.88 0.02 -29.40
CA ARG A 5 8.92 -0.68 -30.26
C ARG A 5 9.31 -2.11 -30.63
N ASP A 6 10.44 -2.64 -30.12
CA ASP A 6 10.95 -3.96 -30.52
C ASP A 6 11.24 -4.95 -29.39
N ARG A 7 10.90 -4.64 -28.13
CA ARG A 7 11.01 -5.63 -27.05
C ARG A 7 9.72 -6.43 -26.91
N ALA A 8 9.58 -7.47 -27.72
CA ALA A 8 8.50 -8.45 -27.56
C ALA A 8 8.72 -9.19 -26.24
N TYR A 9 8.04 -8.76 -25.18
CA TYR A 9 7.95 -9.49 -23.93
C TYR A 9 6.72 -10.42 -24.01
N PRO A 10 6.87 -11.69 -24.41
CA PRO A 10 5.74 -12.58 -24.69
C PRO A 10 4.85 -12.86 -23.46
N LEU A 11 5.30 -12.49 -22.25
CA LEU A 11 4.63 -12.69 -20.98
C LEU A 11 4.26 -11.37 -20.27
N TYR A 12 4.57 -10.20 -20.85
CA TYR A 12 4.24 -8.91 -20.26
C TYR A 12 3.10 -8.25 -21.05
N ASP A 13 1.99 -8.03 -20.37
CA ASP A 13 0.88 -7.24 -20.89
C ASP A 13 0.70 -6.02 -19.97
N PRO A 14 0.97 -4.79 -20.45
CA PRO A 14 0.89 -3.57 -19.64
C PRO A 14 -0.46 -3.34 -18.97
N ARG A 15 -1.54 -3.99 -19.44
CA ARG A 15 -2.87 -3.89 -18.83
C ARG A 15 -2.94 -4.48 -17.42
N TYR A 16 -2.00 -5.37 -17.05
CA TYR A 16 -1.88 -5.94 -15.71
C TYR A 16 -0.87 -5.20 -14.82
N GLU A 17 -0.25 -4.13 -15.33
CA GLU A 17 0.64 -3.28 -14.53
C GLU A 17 -0.20 -2.40 -13.60
N HIS A 18 0.00 -2.54 -12.30
CA HIS A 18 -0.73 -1.80 -11.27
C HIS A 18 0.21 -1.39 -10.14
N ASP A 19 0.13 -0.12 -9.71
CA ASP A 19 0.83 0.35 -8.51
C ASP A 19 0.31 -0.39 -7.27
N ALA A 20 1.22 -1.05 -6.56
CA ALA A 20 0.92 -1.94 -5.43
C ALA A 20 1.28 -1.30 -4.07
N CYS A 21 0.97 -0.02 -3.86
CA CYS A 21 1.18 0.67 -2.59
C CYS A 21 -0.03 1.52 -2.20
N GLY A 22 -0.16 1.82 -0.91
CA GLY A 22 -1.19 2.72 -0.39
C GLY A 22 -0.67 3.54 0.78
N VAL A 23 -1.09 4.80 0.86
CA VAL A 23 -0.77 5.73 1.96
C VAL A 23 -2.03 6.43 2.41
N GLY A 24 -2.08 6.82 3.69
CA GLY A 24 -3.22 7.52 4.27
C GLY A 24 -2.85 8.19 5.59
N PHE A 25 -3.77 9.00 6.11
CA PHE A 25 -3.61 9.64 7.41
C PHE A 25 -4.95 9.67 8.16
N VAL A 26 -4.86 9.75 9.48
CA VAL A 26 -5.99 9.97 10.37
C VAL A 26 -5.62 11.10 11.31
N ALA A 27 -6.53 12.06 11.48
CA ALA A 27 -6.35 13.17 12.40
C ALA A 27 -7.64 13.40 13.19
N ASP A 28 -7.49 13.67 14.49
CA ASP A 28 -8.57 14.24 15.28
C ASP A 28 -8.55 15.77 15.09
N ALA A 29 -9.54 16.30 14.37
CA ALA A 29 -9.65 17.74 14.12
C ALA A 29 -9.79 18.58 15.40
N GLY A 30 -10.22 17.97 16.51
CA GLY A 30 -10.26 18.62 17.82
C GLY A 30 -8.96 18.54 18.61
N GLY A 31 -7.98 17.73 18.17
CA GLY A 31 -6.69 17.54 18.83
C GLY A 31 -6.74 16.83 20.19
N ARG A 32 -7.80 16.04 20.46
CA ARG A 32 -8.11 15.57 21.82
C ARG A 32 -7.62 14.17 22.15
N SER A 33 -7.72 13.21 21.21
CA SER A 33 -7.44 11.80 21.54
C SER A 33 -6.47 11.14 20.57
N ARG A 34 -5.27 10.81 21.10
CA ARG A 34 -4.32 9.90 20.46
C ARG A 34 -4.82 8.45 20.48
N GLU A 35 -5.57 8.07 21.52
CA GLU A 35 -6.08 6.71 21.73
C GLU A 35 -7.05 6.25 20.64
N ARG A 36 -7.80 7.17 20.02
CA ARG A 36 -8.71 6.83 18.93
C ARG A 36 -8.04 6.88 17.55
N VAL A 37 -7.01 7.72 17.37
CA VAL A 37 -6.31 7.89 16.10
C VAL A 37 -5.53 6.64 15.71
N LEU A 38 -4.79 6.04 16.64
CA LEU A 38 -3.96 4.86 16.32
C LEU A 38 -4.79 3.63 15.87
N PRO A 39 -5.86 3.21 16.58
CA PRO A 39 -6.70 2.10 16.11
C PRO A 39 -7.31 2.35 14.73
N LEU A 40 -7.71 3.59 14.43
CA LEU A 40 -8.24 3.96 13.12
C LEU A 40 -7.15 3.89 12.03
N ALA A 41 -5.95 4.36 12.33
CA ALA A 41 -4.80 4.26 11.42
C ALA A 41 -4.44 2.79 11.12
N LEU A 42 -4.42 1.93 12.14
CA LEU A 42 -4.16 0.50 11.99
C LEU A 42 -5.26 -0.22 11.20
N ALA A 43 -6.54 0.12 11.44
CA ALA A 43 -7.65 -0.43 10.68
C ALA A 43 -7.57 -0.03 9.20
N GLY A 44 -7.22 1.23 8.91
CA GLY A 44 -6.98 1.70 7.55
C GLY A 44 -5.81 0.97 6.88
N LEU A 45 -4.69 0.81 7.58
CA LEU A 45 -3.52 0.10 7.08
C LEU A 45 -3.84 -1.37 6.75
N ALA A 46 -4.59 -2.06 7.61
CA ALA A 46 -5.03 -3.44 7.36
C ALA A 46 -5.93 -3.54 6.11
N ALA A 47 -6.78 -2.55 5.85
CA ALA A 47 -7.64 -2.53 4.67
C ALA A 47 -6.86 -2.37 3.35
N LEU A 48 -5.63 -1.86 3.40
CA LEU A 48 -4.72 -1.76 2.25
C LEU A 48 -4.03 -3.08 1.92
N GLY A 49 -4.27 -4.15 2.68
CA GLY A 49 -3.65 -5.46 2.45
C GLY A 49 -3.81 -5.98 1.02
N HIS A 50 -4.93 -5.75 0.35
CA HIS A 50 -5.11 -6.15 -1.05
C HIS A 50 -4.12 -5.48 -2.04
N ARG A 51 -3.43 -4.43 -1.62
CA ARG A 51 -2.40 -3.74 -2.41
C ARG A 51 -0.98 -4.16 -2.03
N GLY A 52 -0.78 -4.88 -0.92
CA GLY A 52 0.55 -5.26 -0.47
C GLY A 52 1.15 -6.40 -1.29
N ALA A 53 2.48 -6.44 -1.36
CA ALA A 53 3.22 -7.62 -1.80
C ALA A 53 3.37 -8.60 -0.63
N PHE A 54 2.89 -9.83 -0.82
CA PHE A 54 3.00 -10.90 0.17
C PHE A 54 3.92 -11.99 -0.34
N ALA A 55 4.72 -12.55 0.56
CA ALA A 55 5.48 -13.76 0.28
C ALA A 55 4.54 -14.97 0.18
N ALA A 56 5.06 -16.06 -0.40
CA ALA A 56 4.31 -17.30 -0.58
C ALA A 56 3.93 -18.00 0.74
N ASP A 57 4.52 -17.60 1.87
CA ASP A 57 4.18 -18.11 3.21
C ASP A 57 2.83 -17.59 3.74
N GLY A 58 2.25 -16.57 3.09
CA GLY A 58 1.01 -15.92 3.51
C GLY A 58 1.12 -15.13 4.80
N ALA A 59 2.33 -14.91 5.32
CA ALA A 59 2.59 -14.26 6.60
C ALA A 59 3.54 -13.06 6.46
N SER A 60 4.54 -13.17 5.58
CA SER A 60 5.53 -12.12 5.35
C SER A 60 5.07 -11.16 4.25
N SER A 61 5.46 -9.89 4.36
CA SER A 61 5.21 -8.85 3.36
C SER A 61 6.40 -7.90 3.27
N ASP A 62 6.48 -7.14 2.17
CA ASP A 62 7.55 -6.18 1.92
C ASP A 62 7.61 -5.06 2.99
N GLY A 63 6.48 -4.73 3.61
CA GLY A 63 6.43 -3.86 4.78
C GLY A 63 5.15 -3.05 4.94
N ALA A 64 4.88 -2.65 6.17
CA ALA A 64 3.82 -1.74 6.55
C ALA A 64 4.28 -0.89 7.75
N GLY A 65 3.81 0.35 7.87
CA GLY A 65 4.25 1.26 8.93
C GLY A 65 3.24 2.35 9.27
N VAL A 66 3.34 2.85 10.49
CA VAL A 66 2.58 4.02 10.98
C VAL A 66 3.56 4.98 11.63
N LEU A 67 3.49 6.25 11.24
CA LEU A 67 4.20 7.34 11.92
C LEU A 67 3.25 8.00 12.92
N ILE A 68 3.70 8.18 14.17
CA ILE A 68 2.95 8.86 15.23
C ILE A 68 3.84 10.00 15.76
N PRO A 69 3.28 11.19 16.02
CA PRO A 69 3.98 12.28 16.71
C PRO A 69 4.03 12.08 18.24
#